data_AF-A0A495R155-F1
#
_entry.id   AF-A0A495R155-F1
#
_cell.length_a   1.000
_cell.length_b   1.000
_cell.length_c   1.000
_cell.angle_alpha   90.00
_cell.angle_beta   90.00
_cell.angle_gamma   90.00
#
_symmetry.space_group_name_H-M   'P 1'
#
loop_
_entity.id
_entity.type
_entity.pdbx_description
1 polymer ?
#
loop_
_entity_poly.entity_id
_entity_poly.type
_entity_poly.pdbx_seq_one_letter_code
_entity_poly.pdbx_strand_id
1 'polypeptide(L)'
;MNRRNVLTGLGGLAISGGALFGTGAFTSVSATRSVEVNVFGADSGTDGLVDDANQDTEDKIAATITDNAVDVLVDTSSADVSVKGPDSNTVEPTELFPSNPGATDGTYDNVSHEYVSLVANDVTIVFGEANGLPPNSTLGYNDLFKFIPNSDESSFDVTFGGSNGGDVLTKVGGESVSDGAVVSVSSDSSSDAEVATESSGNSEDLDISIAEQ
;
A
#
# COMPACT_ATOMS: atom_id res chain seq x y z
N MET A 1 -65.42 -55.43 -33.14
CA MET A 1 -65.05 -54.75 -34.41
C MET A 1 -64.31 -53.46 -34.07
N ASN A 2 -63.11 -53.35 -34.61
CA ASN A 2 -62.11 -52.31 -34.33
C ASN A 2 -62.50 -50.99 -35.05
N ARG A 3 -62.59 -49.87 -34.34
CA ARG A 3 -62.73 -48.53 -34.96
C ARG A 3 -61.36 -47.87 -34.98
N ARG A 4 -60.76 -47.83 -36.17
CA ARG A 4 -59.49 -47.16 -36.43
C ARG A 4 -59.77 -45.91 -37.27
N ASN A 5 -59.39 -44.75 -36.74
CA ASN A 5 -58.64 -43.68 -37.40
C ASN A 5 -59.06 -42.28 -36.94
N VAL A 6 -58.02 -41.47 -36.72
CA VAL A 6 -57.77 -40.13 -37.28
C VAL A 6 -57.21 -39.19 -36.21
N LEU A 7 -55.97 -38.85 -36.50
CA LEU A 7 -55.04 -37.90 -35.91
C LEU A 7 -55.51 -36.47 -36.19
N THR A 8 -55.70 -35.66 -35.15
CA THR A 8 -55.78 -34.20 -35.24
C THR A 8 -54.96 -33.61 -34.11
N GLY A 9 -53.84 -33.01 -34.48
CA GLY A 9 -53.00 -32.25 -33.57
C GLY A 9 -53.66 -30.95 -33.13
N LEU A 10 -53.31 -30.52 -31.93
CA LEU A 10 -53.32 -29.13 -31.51
C LEU A 10 -52.01 -28.92 -30.75
N GLY A 11 -51.13 -28.13 -31.35
CA GLY A 11 -49.87 -27.73 -30.75
C GLY A 11 -50.13 -27.00 -29.44
N GLY A 12 -49.43 -27.43 -28.40
CA GLY A 12 -49.23 -26.67 -27.17
C GLY A 12 -47.76 -26.32 -27.06
N LEU A 13 -47.29 -25.34 -27.86
CA LEU A 13 -46.07 -24.61 -27.55
C LEU A 13 -46.37 -23.74 -26.32
N ALA A 14 -46.26 -24.33 -25.14
CA ALA A 14 -46.09 -23.55 -23.92
C ALA A 14 -44.62 -23.16 -23.82
N ILE A 15 -44.27 -22.08 -24.51
CA ILE A 15 -43.10 -21.27 -24.15
C ILE A 15 -43.47 -20.64 -22.81
N SER A 16 -43.27 -21.38 -21.71
CA SER A 16 -43.26 -20.78 -20.38
C SER A 16 -41.92 -20.05 -20.26
N GLY A 17 -41.92 -18.81 -20.76
CA GLY A 17 -40.89 -17.83 -20.46
C GLY A 17 -40.82 -17.67 -18.95
N GLY A 18 -39.76 -18.23 -18.38
CA GLY A 18 -39.28 -17.93 -17.06
C GLY A 18 -37.78 -17.99 -17.18
N ALA A 19 -37.18 -16.88 -17.63
CA ALA A 19 -35.79 -16.63 -17.31
C ALA A 19 -35.68 -16.80 -15.79
N LEU A 20 -35.00 -17.85 -15.34
CA LEU A 20 -34.56 -17.89 -13.95
C LEU A 20 -33.44 -16.87 -13.84
N PHE A 21 -33.85 -15.61 -13.79
CA PHE A 21 -33.04 -14.51 -13.34
C PHE A 21 -32.59 -14.81 -11.92
N GLY A 22 -31.29 -14.66 -11.70
CA GLY A 22 -30.77 -14.07 -10.48
C GLY A 22 -30.84 -14.94 -9.24
N THR A 23 -29.91 -15.88 -9.12
CA THR A 23 -29.13 -15.98 -7.88
C THR A 23 -27.64 -16.08 -8.23
N GLY A 24 -27.17 -15.12 -9.04
CA GLY A 24 -25.78 -14.67 -8.88
C GLY A 24 -25.70 -13.97 -7.53
N ALA A 25 -25.72 -14.75 -6.46
CA ALA A 25 -25.41 -14.25 -5.13
C ALA A 25 -24.01 -13.65 -5.25
N PHE A 26 -23.91 -12.34 -5.10
CA PHE A 26 -22.64 -11.65 -4.98
C PHE A 26 -21.96 -12.23 -3.74
N THR A 27 -21.15 -13.27 -3.93
CA THR A 27 -20.10 -13.58 -2.97
C THR A 27 -19.11 -12.45 -3.13
N SER A 28 -19.28 -11.38 -2.36
CA SER A 28 -18.28 -10.33 -2.24
C SER A 28 -17.05 -10.98 -1.62
N VAL A 29 -16.14 -11.47 -2.46
CA VAL A 29 -14.82 -11.90 -2.02
C VAL A 29 -14.06 -10.61 -1.79
N SER A 30 -13.80 -10.25 -0.53
CA SER A 30 -12.93 -9.14 -0.20
C SER A 30 -11.49 -9.64 -0.02
N ALA A 31 -10.52 -8.82 -0.37
CA ALA A 31 -9.11 -9.16 -0.36
C ALA A 31 -8.31 -8.21 0.56
N THR A 32 -7.43 -8.76 1.40
CA THR A 32 -6.44 -7.99 2.19
C THR A 32 -5.06 -8.18 1.56
N ARG A 33 -4.27 -7.12 1.47
CA ARG A 33 -2.93 -7.15 0.86
C ARG A 33 -1.90 -6.59 1.81
N SER A 34 -0.68 -7.11 1.75
CA SER A 34 0.42 -6.68 2.61
C SER A 34 1.69 -6.47 1.81
N VAL A 35 2.48 -5.47 2.19
CA VAL A 35 3.78 -5.12 1.60
C VAL A 35 4.76 -4.97 2.76
N GLU A 36 5.70 -5.90 2.89
CA GLU A 36 6.80 -5.83 3.87
C GLU A 36 7.92 -4.97 3.29
N VAL A 37 8.29 -3.89 3.97
CA VAL A 37 9.18 -2.87 3.40
C VAL A 37 10.60 -3.04 3.92
N ASN A 38 11.56 -3.16 3.00
CA ASN A 38 12.98 -3.16 3.29
C ASN A 38 13.64 -1.91 2.67
N VAL A 39 14.14 -0.99 3.50
CA VAL A 39 14.81 0.23 3.01
C VAL A 39 16.34 0.08 3.04
N PHE A 40 16.98 0.32 1.89
CA PHE A 40 18.42 0.27 1.66
C PHE A 40 18.97 1.66 1.29
N GLY A 41 20.25 1.90 1.60
CA GLY A 41 20.88 3.22 1.42
C GLY A 41 20.64 4.17 2.60
N ALA A 42 19.98 3.67 3.65
CA ALA A 42 19.97 4.26 4.96
C ALA A 42 21.10 3.64 5.82
N ASP A 43 22.13 4.39 6.19
CA ASP A 43 23.31 3.83 6.89
C ASP A 43 23.01 3.34 8.33
N SER A 44 21.79 3.56 8.84
CA SER A 44 21.37 3.09 10.17
C SER A 44 19.86 3.11 10.37
N GLY A 45 19.10 2.17 9.81
CA GLY A 45 17.72 1.92 10.25
C GLY A 45 17.68 1.28 11.65
N THR A 46 16.69 1.61 12.47
CA THR A 46 16.39 0.83 13.69
C THR A 46 15.73 -0.48 13.32
N ASP A 47 16.25 -1.61 13.80
CA ASP A 47 15.60 -2.93 13.72
C ASP A 47 14.32 -2.91 14.58
N GLY A 48 13.16 -2.92 13.93
CA GLY A 48 11.85 -2.97 14.56
C GLY A 48 11.00 -1.69 14.51
N LEU A 49 9.94 -1.68 15.30
CA LEU A 49 9.03 -0.55 15.47
C LEU A 49 9.60 0.47 16.47
N VAL A 50 9.32 1.75 16.22
CA VAL A 50 9.56 2.79 17.19
C VAL A 50 8.24 3.38 17.68
N ASP A 51 7.73 2.78 18.76
CA ASP A 51 6.49 3.16 19.45
C ASP A 51 6.83 3.67 20.86
N ASP A 52 6.14 4.71 21.32
CA ASP A 52 6.31 5.38 22.63
C ASP A 52 7.78 5.64 23.01
N ALA A 53 8.55 6.19 22.06
CA ALA A 53 9.98 6.41 22.21
C ALA A 53 10.28 7.47 23.28
N ASN A 54 11.16 7.11 24.23
CA ASN A 54 11.76 8.10 25.11
C ASN A 54 12.72 9.02 24.30
N GLN A 55 13.13 10.15 24.90
CA GLN A 55 13.96 11.14 24.21
C GLN A 55 15.26 10.57 23.60
N ASP A 56 15.90 9.57 24.24
CA ASP A 56 17.12 8.94 23.70
C ASP A 56 16.84 8.03 22.48
N THR A 57 15.62 7.49 22.38
CA THR A 57 15.15 6.74 21.21
C THR A 57 14.74 7.70 20.09
N GLU A 58 13.99 8.76 20.42
CA GLU A 58 13.67 9.85 19.48
C GLU A 58 14.93 10.46 18.88
N ASP A 59 15.97 10.72 19.67
CA ASP A 59 17.24 11.26 19.16
C ASP A 59 17.96 10.29 18.20
N LYS A 60 17.73 8.98 18.32
CA LYS A 60 18.25 7.98 17.37
C LYS A 60 17.41 7.87 16.10
N ILE A 61 16.09 8.04 16.19
CA ILE A 61 15.21 8.16 15.02
C ILE A 61 15.57 9.41 14.25
N ALA A 62 15.71 10.52 14.96
CA ALA A 62 16.17 11.79 14.45
C ALA A 62 17.50 11.62 13.73
N ALA A 63 18.50 11.03 14.39
CA ALA A 63 19.78 10.73 13.76
C ALA A 63 19.61 9.79 12.56
N THR A 64 18.74 8.78 12.61
CA THR A 64 18.47 7.89 11.48
C THR A 64 17.92 8.67 10.30
N ILE A 65 16.83 9.41 10.48
CA ILE A 65 16.20 10.26 9.46
C ILE A 65 17.18 11.32 8.94
N THR A 66 17.93 11.96 9.84
CA THR A 66 18.88 13.05 9.53
C THR A 66 20.24 12.56 9.01
N ASP A 67 20.61 11.30 9.23
CA ASP A 67 21.76 10.68 8.58
C ASP A 67 21.34 10.12 7.21
N ASN A 68 20.04 9.86 7.01
CA ASN A 68 19.47 9.48 5.74
C ASN A 68 19.26 10.70 4.83
N ALA A 69 19.41 10.46 3.54
CA ALA A 69 19.27 11.49 2.52
C ALA A 69 17.83 11.99 2.36
N VAL A 70 16.87 11.06 2.39
CA VAL A 70 15.44 11.30 2.20
C VAL A 70 14.67 10.46 3.20
N ASP A 71 13.72 11.06 3.91
CA ASP A 71 12.70 10.30 4.63
C ASP A 71 11.58 9.89 3.67
N VAL A 72 11.20 8.62 3.73
CA VAL A 72 10.14 8.03 2.92
C VAL A 72 8.98 7.72 3.84
N LEU A 73 7.89 8.47 3.64
CA LEU A 73 6.69 8.39 4.45
C LEU A 73 5.57 7.70 3.66
N VAL A 74 4.76 6.88 4.33
CA VAL A 74 3.50 6.33 3.79
C VAL A 74 2.29 6.99 4.44
N ASP A 75 1.30 7.39 3.64
CA ASP A 75 0.03 7.97 4.11
C ASP A 75 -0.93 6.87 4.62
N THR A 76 -1.34 6.98 5.88
CA THR A 76 -2.28 6.08 6.55
C THR A 76 -3.62 6.74 6.87
N SER A 77 -3.90 7.92 6.32
CA SER A 77 -5.18 8.65 6.51
C SER A 77 -6.38 7.91 5.93
N SER A 78 -6.16 7.06 4.92
CA SER A 78 -7.18 6.20 4.35
C SER A 78 -7.45 5.00 5.26
N ALA A 79 -8.73 4.72 5.55
CA ALA A 79 -9.13 3.52 6.30
C ALA A 79 -8.77 2.19 5.61
N ASP A 80 -8.39 2.25 4.33
CA ASP A 80 -7.92 1.11 3.55
C ASP A 80 -6.40 0.98 3.57
N VAL A 81 -5.66 1.83 4.29
CA VAL A 81 -4.21 1.72 4.49
C VAL A 81 -3.95 1.66 5.99
N SER A 82 -3.20 0.66 6.40
CA SER A 82 -2.82 0.40 7.79
C SER A 82 -1.38 -0.08 7.82
N VAL A 83 -0.77 -0.11 9.00
CA VAL A 83 0.59 -0.63 9.17
C VAL A 83 0.62 -1.66 10.30
N LYS A 84 1.54 -2.60 10.20
CA LYS A 84 1.85 -3.59 11.24
C LYS A 84 3.33 -3.59 11.54
N GLY A 85 3.66 -3.94 12.78
CA GLY A 85 5.04 -4.21 13.16
C GLY A 85 5.58 -5.52 12.60
N PRO A 86 6.87 -5.79 12.85
CA PRO A 86 7.57 -6.99 12.39
C PRO A 86 6.96 -8.28 12.97
N ASP A 87 6.37 -8.21 14.17
CA ASP A 87 5.68 -9.35 14.80
C ASP A 87 4.20 -9.48 14.36
N SER A 88 3.80 -8.78 13.28
CA SER A 88 2.41 -8.70 12.79
C SER A 88 1.41 -8.14 13.80
N ASN A 89 1.88 -7.42 14.82
CA ASN A 89 1.03 -6.71 15.76
C ASN A 89 0.43 -5.46 15.10
N THR A 90 -0.83 -5.17 15.43
CA THR A 90 -1.44 -3.89 15.12
C THR A 90 -0.71 -2.80 15.90
N VAL A 91 -0.42 -1.71 15.21
CA VAL A 91 0.19 -0.49 15.76
C VAL A 91 -0.68 0.69 15.38
N GLU A 92 -0.72 1.72 16.23
CA GLU A 92 -1.40 2.97 15.89
C GLU A 92 -0.47 3.80 14.99
N PRO A 93 -0.82 4.05 13.72
CA PRO A 93 0.08 4.72 12.77
C PRO A 93 0.54 6.10 13.25
N THR A 94 -0.33 6.80 13.99
CA THR A 94 -0.02 8.13 14.54
C THR A 94 1.09 8.12 15.60
N GLU A 95 1.36 6.98 16.22
CA GLU A 95 2.45 6.80 17.18
C GLU A 95 3.79 6.51 16.48
N LEU A 96 3.77 6.19 15.18
CA LEU A 96 4.96 5.96 14.35
C LEU A 96 5.33 7.17 13.48
N PHE A 97 4.62 8.28 13.65
CA PHE A 97 4.99 9.55 13.02
C PHE A 97 6.33 10.03 13.60
N PRO A 98 7.28 10.49 12.77
CA PRO A 98 8.55 11.04 13.27
C PRO A 98 8.28 12.23 14.20
N SER A 99 8.44 12.03 15.51
CA SER A 99 7.97 13.04 16.47
C SER A 99 8.98 14.16 16.70
N ASN A 100 10.25 14.00 16.33
CA ASN A 100 11.27 15.02 16.58
C ASN A 100 12.62 14.74 15.87
N PRO A 101 12.88 15.20 14.64
CA PRO A 101 14.21 15.04 14.03
C PRO A 101 15.30 15.95 14.66
N GLY A 102 14.96 16.75 15.69
CA GLY A 102 15.87 17.69 16.34
C GLY A 102 15.26 19.08 16.43
N ALA A 103 14.60 19.37 17.56
CA ALA A 103 13.90 20.62 17.86
C ALA A 103 14.72 21.91 17.60
N THR A 104 14.68 22.39 16.36
CA THR A 104 14.77 23.81 15.95
C THR A 104 14.21 24.06 14.54
N ASP A 105 14.09 23.03 13.69
CA ASP A 105 13.67 23.20 12.29
C ASP A 105 12.31 22.55 12.05
N GLY A 106 11.41 23.28 11.40
CA GLY A 106 10.01 22.92 11.18
C GLY A 106 9.81 21.89 10.06
N THR A 107 10.74 20.93 9.90
CA THR A 107 10.80 19.96 8.80
C THR A 107 9.48 19.21 8.60
N TYR A 108 8.79 18.87 9.69
CA TYR A 108 7.52 18.15 9.66
C TYR A 108 6.29 19.02 10.01
N ASP A 109 6.46 20.34 10.20
CA ASP A 109 5.38 21.24 10.67
C ASP A 109 4.16 21.25 9.72
N ASN A 110 4.37 20.92 8.45
CA ASN A 110 3.32 20.88 7.41
C ASN A 110 2.99 19.45 6.96
N VAL A 111 3.31 18.44 7.77
CA VAL A 111 3.05 17.03 7.49
C VAL A 111 2.00 16.51 8.46
N SER A 112 0.99 15.79 7.94
CA SER A 112 -0.03 15.17 8.80
C SER A 112 0.62 14.10 9.69
N HIS A 113 0.13 13.94 10.92
CA HIS A 113 0.57 12.84 11.80
C HIS A 113 0.02 11.47 11.35
N GLU A 114 -0.73 11.44 10.24
CA GLU A 114 -1.21 10.22 9.59
C GLU A 114 -0.15 9.59 8.66
N TYR A 115 1.07 10.13 8.64
CA TYR A 115 2.19 9.53 7.92
C TYR A 115 3.04 8.63 8.83
N VAL A 116 3.60 7.57 8.27
CA VAL A 116 4.55 6.69 8.95
C VAL A 116 5.86 6.69 8.19
N SER A 117 6.99 6.90 8.88
CA SER A 117 8.32 6.79 8.25
C SER A 117 8.71 5.33 8.08
N LEU A 118 8.90 4.93 6.82
CA LEU A 118 9.41 3.61 6.41
C LEU A 118 10.92 3.48 6.63
N VAL A 119 11.59 4.62 6.77
CA VAL A 119 13.03 4.70 7.02
C VAL A 119 13.33 4.50 8.51
N ALA A 120 12.47 5.05 9.37
CA ALA A 120 12.60 4.93 10.82
C ALA A 120 11.98 3.66 11.40
N ASN A 121 11.05 3.02 10.70
CA ASN A 121 10.32 1.88 11.23
C ASN A 121 10.35 0.69 10.27
N ASP A 122 10.62 -0.48 10.83
CA ASP A 122 10.34 -1.75 10.16
C ASP A 122 8.83 -2.04 10.26
N VAL A 123 8.12 -1.86 9.14
CA VAL A 123 6.68 -2.01 9.05
C VAL A 123 6.25 -2.79 7.81
N THR A 124 5.12 -3.48 7.97
CA THR A 124 4.34 -4.00 6.85
C THR A 124 3.18 -3.06 6.57
N ILE A 125 3.08 -2.51 5.35
CA ILE A 125 1.92 -1.75 4.90
C ILE A 125 0.81 -2.74 4.54
N VAL A 126 -0.38 -2.56 5.09
CA VAL A 126 -1.52 -3.45 4.87
C VAL A 126 -2.68 -2.67 4.24
N PHE A 127 -3.09 -3.11 3.06
CA PHE A 127 -4.21 -2.54 2.33
C PHE A 127 -5.51 -3.33 2.54
N GLY A 128 -6.57 -2.60 2.87
CA GLY A 128 -7.91 -3.13 3.11
C GLY A 128 -8.03 -4.02 4.35
N GLU A 129 -7.28 -3.74 5.42
CA GLU A 129 -7.44 -4.48 6.67
C GLU A 129 -8.85 -4.28 7.26
N ALA A 130 -9.34 -3.03 7.31
CA ALA A 130 -10.62 -2.72 7.94
C ALA A 130 -11.82 -3.18 7.10
N ASN A 131 -11.82 -2.88 5.80
CA ASN A 131 -12.98 -3.06 4.94
C ASN A 131 -12.80 -4.16 3.86
N GLY A 132 -11.56 -4.61 3.66
CA GLY A 132 -11.19 -5.40 2.49
C GLY A 132 -11.23 -4.59 1.19
N LEU A 133 -10.45 -5.02 0.21
CA LEU A 133 -10.42 -4.41 -1.12
C LEU A 133 -11.29 -5.21 -2.09
N PRO A 134 -11.84 -4.56 -3.14
CA PRO A 134 -12.42 -5.26 -4.28
C PRO A 134 -11.41 -6.25 -4.86
N PRO A 135 -11.80 -7.49 -5.21
CA PRO A 135 -10.90 -8.48 -5.77
C PRO A 135 -10.66 -8.24 -7.26
N ASN A 136 -9.54 -8.74 -7.80
CA ASN A 136 -9.19 -8.64 -9.24
C ASN A 136 -9.26 -7.21 -9.77
N SER A 137 -8.77 -6.26 -8.98
CA SER A 137 -8.88 -4.81 -9.23
C SER A 137 -7.52 -4.14 -9.12
N THR A 138 -7.41 -2.94 -9.71
CA THR A 138 -6.27 -2.04 -9.49
C THR A 138 -6.81 -0.79 -8.82
N LEU A 139 -6.24 -0.44 -7.67
CA LEU A 139 -6.65 0.70 -6.86
C LEU A 139 -5.55 1.74 -6.87
N GLY A 140 -5.91 2.98 -7.17
CA GLY A 140 -5.02 4.12 -7.06
C GLY A 140 -5.13 4.77 -5.69
N TYR A 141 -3.99 5.10 -5.10
CA TYR A 141 -3.87 5.89 -3.89
C TYR A 141 -3.13 7.18 -4.24
N ASN A 142 -3.79 8.31 -4.08
CA ASN A 142 -3.18 9.61 -4.37
C ASN A 142 -2.24 9.98 -3.23
N ASP A 143 -1.07 10.53 -3.56
CA ASP A 143 -0.08 11.01 -2.58
C ASP A 143 0.27 9.96 -1.49
N LEU A 144 0.22 8.66 -1.84
CA LEU A 144 0.46 7.57 -0.89
C LEU A 144 1.85 7.66 -0.26
N PHE A 145 2.85 8.02 -1.06
CA PHE A 145 4.21 8.23 -0.57
C PHE A 145 4.52 9.72 -0.52
N LYS A 146 5.11 10.14 0.59
CA LYS A 146 5.65 11.49 0.76
C LYS A 146 7.16 11.41 1.00
N PHE A 147 7.89 12.31 0.37
CA PHE A 147 9.34 12.37 0.42
C PHE A 147 9.76 13.69 1.04
N ILE A 148 10.62 13.61 2.05
CA ILE A 148 11.17 14.77 2.73
C ILE A 148 12.69 14.66 2.65
N PRO A 149 13.34 15.40 1.72
CA PRO A 149 14.79 15.43 1.66
C PRO A 149 15.33 16.13 2.89
N ASN A 150 16.42 15.61 3.40
CA ASN A 150 17.07 16.13 4.59
C ASN A 150 18.25 17.08 4.24
N SER A 151 18.44 17.38 2.94
CA SER A 151 19.30 18.47 2.48
C SER A 151 18.70 19.14 1.24
N ASP A 152 18.74 20.47 1.19
CA ASP A 152 18.25 21.26 0.06
C ASP A 152 19.20 21.30 -1.16
N GLU A 153 20.43 20.80 -1.01
CA GLU A 153 21.52 20.99 -1.98
C GLU A 153 21.79 19.77 -2.88
N SER A 154 21.17 18.62 -2.57
CA SER A 154 21.35 17.35 -3.29
C SER A 154 20.01 16.83 -3.81
N SER A 155 20.04 16.20 -4.99
CA SER A 155 18.91 15.46 -5.54
C SER A 155 19.14 13.98 -5.33
N PHE A 156 18.09 13.27 -4.95
CA PHE A 156 18.13 11.84 -4.68
C PHE A 156 17.14 11.09 -5.55
N ASP A 157 17.47 9.87 -5.90
CA ASP A 157 16.55 8.93 -6.51
C ASP A 157 16.13 7.90 -5.45
N VAL A 158 14.82 7.83 -5.21
CA VAL A 158 14.19 6.79 -4.41
C VAL A 158 13.62 5.74 -5.35
N THR A 159 14.21 4.55 -5.34
CA THR A 159 13.79 3.45 -6.21
C THR A 159 12.96 2.45 -5.43
N PHE A 160 11.77 2.14 -5.94
CA PHE A 160 10.87 1.12 -5.41
C PHE A 160 10.96 -0.15 -6.26
N GLY A 161 11.45 -1.21 -5.64
CA GLY A 161 11.50 -2.57 -6.14
C GLY A 161 12.66 -2.87 -7.08
N GLY A 162 12.35 -3.49 -8.22
CA GLY A 162 13.32 -4.01 -9.19
C GLY A 162 13.83 -5.43 -8.89
N SER A 163 14.22 -5.71 -7.64
CA SER A 163 14.56 -7.08 -7.21
C SER A 163 13.41 -7.77 -6.46
N ASN A 164 12.79 -7.06 -5.52
CA ASN A 164 11.60 -7.49 -4.79
C ASN A 164 10.48 -6.44 -4.94
N GLY A 165 9.23 -6.89 -5.06
CA GLY A 165 8.04 -6.04 -5.19
C GLY A 165 7.46 -6.00 -6.61
N GLY A 166 6.25 -5.46 -6.74
CA GLY A 166 5.54 -5.33 -8.01
C GLY A 166 4.34 -6.28 -8.19
N ASP A 167 4.11 -7.18 -7.23
CA ASP A 167 2.97 -8.11 -7.22
C ASP A 167 1.74 -7.48 -6.53
N VAL A 168 1.96 -6.71 -5.46
CA VAL A 168 0.93 -5.98 -4.72
C VAL A 168 0.99 -4.50 -5.07
N LEU A 169 2.08 -3.81 -4.73
CA LEU A 169 2.35 -2.43 -5.12
C LEU A 169 2.90 -2.42 -6.54
N THR A 170 2.05 -2.18 -7.53
CA THR A 170 2.42 -2.30 -8.95
C THR A 170 3.08 -1.06 -9.51
N LYS A 171 2.72 0.13 -8.98
CA LYS A 171 3.30 1.40 -9.43
C LYS A 171 3.53 2.40 -8.32
N VAL A 172 4.55 3.23 -8.51
CA VAL A 172 4.79 4.47 -7.75
C VAL A 172 5.16 5.57 -8.74
N GLY A 173 4.56 6.76 -8.60
CA GLY A 173 4.83 7.89 -9.51
C GLY A 173 4.45 7.63 -10.98
N GLY A 174 3.64 6.61 -11.23
CA GLY A 174 3.29 6.16 -12.58
C GLY A 174 4.27 5.17 -13.22
N GLU A 175 5.37 4.84 -12.55
CA GLU A 175 6.37 3.86 -13.00
C GLU A 175 6.14 2.47 -12.37
N SER A 176 6.57 1.40 -13.05
CA SER A 176 6.37 0.02 -12.61
C SER A 176 7.36 -0.38 -11.51
N VAL A 177 6.85 -0.85 -10.36
CA VAL A 177 7.69 -1.30 -9.23
C VAL A 177 8.49 -2.56 -9.58
N SER A 178 7.92 -3.45 -10.40
CA SER A 178 8.63 -4.65 -10.88
C SER A 178 9.88 -4.35 -11.71
N ASP A 179 9.96 -3.14 -12.27
CA ASP A 179 11.09 -2.67 -13.09
C ASP A 179 12.04 -1.76 -12.30
N GLY A 180 11.74 -1.48 -11.02
CA GLY A 180 12.44 -0.48 -10.20
C GLY A 180 11.92 0.93 -10.48
N ALA A 181 10.74 1.27 -9.96
CA ALA A 181 10.13 2.59 -10.15
C ALA A 181 10.95 3.67 -9.45
N VAL A 182 11.35 4.73 -10.17
CA VAL A 182 12.22 5.78 -9.62
C VAL A 182 11.44 7.07 -9.39
N VAL A 183 11.57 7.62 -8.19
CA VAL A 183 11.11 8.97 -7.84
C VAL A 183 12.31 9.86 -7.55
N SER A 184 12.50 10.88 -8.37
CA SER A 184 13.53 11.90 -8.13
C SER A 184 13.04 12.95 -7.12
N VAL A 185 13.78 13.12 -6.04
CA VAL A 185 13.46 13.96 -4.89
C VAL A 185 14.55 15.02 -4.72
N SER A 186 14.19 16.28 -4.98
CA SER A 186 15.04 17.45 -4.74
C SER A 186 14.40 18.47 -3.79
N SER A 187 13.17 18.21 -3.36
CA SER A 187 12.38 19.01 -2.42
C SER A 187 11.22 18.15 -1.90
N ASP A 188 10.54 18.62 -0.85
CA ASP A 188 9.27 18.04 -0.39
C ASP A 188 8.34 17.75 -1.55
N SER A 189 7.92 16.48 -1.66
CA SER A 189 7.08 16.01 -2.75
C SER A 189 6.28 14.77 -2.34
N SER A 190 5.31 14.41 -3.16
CA SER A 190 4.50 13.21 -2.99
C SER A 190 4.41 12.44 -4.30
N SER A 191 4.06 11.16 -4.21
CA SER A 191 3.78 10.32 -5.36
C SER A 191 2.58 9.44 -5.12
N ASP A 192 1.76 9.34 -6.16
CA ASP A 192 0.66 8.38 -6.25
C ASP A 192 1.20 6.96 -6.35
N ALA A 193 0.37 6.00 -5.97
CA ALA A 193 0.67 4.58 -6.10
C ALA A 193 -0.52 3.76 -6.62
N GLU A 194 -0.22 2.61 -7.22
CA GLU A 194 -1.23 1.64 -7.63
C GLU A 194 -1.02 0.31 -6.91
N VAL A 195 -2.10 -0.26 -6.35
CA VAL A 195 -2.13 -1.58 -5.72
C VAL A 195 -3.00 -2.52 -6.53
N ALA A 196 -2.47 -3.68 -6.89
CA ALA A 196 -3.22 -4.75 -7.52
C ALA A 196 -3.80 -5.71 -6.47
N THR A 197 -5.04 -6.13 -6.72
CA THR A 197 -5.73 -7.12 -5.91
C THR A 197 -6.08 -8.33 -6.75
N GLU A 198 -5.85 -9.52 -6.21
CA GLU A 198 -6.37 -10.78 -6.75
C GLU A 198 -7.62 -11.29 -5.99
N SER A 199 -7.98 -12.56 -6.20
CA SER A 199 -9.14 -13.20 -5.55
C SER A 199 -8.89 -13.70 -4.12
N SER A 200 -7.64 -13.73 -3.65
CA SER A 200 -7.23 -14.20 -2.32
C SER A 200 -6.16 -13.29 -1.73
N GLY A 201 -5.97 -13.26 -0.40
CA GLY A 201 -4.84 -12.59 0.28
C GLY A 201 -3.50 -12.69 -0.48
N ASN A 202 -2.73 -11.60 -0.61
CA ASN A 202 -1.38 -11.62 -1.19
C ASN A 202 -0.45 -10.74 -0.35
N SER A 203 0.79 -11.17 -0.22
CA SER A 203 1.85 -10.46 0.50
C SER A 203 3.07 -10.40 -0.41
N GLU A 204 3.78 -9.28 -0.40
CA GLU A 204 5.08 -9.16 -1.08
C GLU A 204 6.12 -8.52 -0.16
N ASP A 205 7.38 -8.79 -0.47
CA ASP A 205 8.51 -8.02 0.05
C ASP A 205 8.77 -6.89 -0.96
N LEU A 206 9.04 -5.69 -0.47
CA LEU A 206 9.36 -4.52 -1.27
C LEU A 206 10.71 -3.96 -0.85
N ASP A 207 11.63 -3.89 -1.81
CA ASP A 207 12.89 -3.17 -1.61
C ASP A 207 12.68 -1.69 -1.94
N ILE A 208 13.19 -0.79 -1.11
CA ILE A 208 13.30 0.64 -1.41
C ILE A 208 14.77 1.01 -1.30
N SER A 209 15.35 1.66 -2.31
CA SER A 209 16.74 2.13 -2.25
C SER A 209 16.84 3.62 -2.51
N ILE A 210 17.65 4.32 -1.71
CA ILE A 210 17.88 5.76 -1.84
C ILE A 210 19.32 5.99 -2.31
N ALA A 211 19.50 6.77 -3.38
CA ALA A 211 20.82 7.11 -3.93
C ALA A 211 20.89 8.58 -4.33
N GLU A 212 22.05 9.22 -4.13
CA GLU A 212 22.32 10.57 -4.65
C GLU A 212 22.51 10.52 -6.18
N GLN A 213 22.03 11.54 -6.89
CA GLN A 213 22.12 11.66 -8.35
C GLN A 213 23.50 12.10 -8.87
#